data_AF-A0A1Q7MWK4-F1
#
_entry.id   AF-A0A1Q7MWK4-F1
#
_cell.length_a   1.000
_cell.length_b   1.000
_cell.length_c   1.000
_cell.angle_alpha   90.00
_cell.angle_beta   90.00
_cell.angle_gamma   90.00
#
_symmetry.space_group_name_H-M   'P 1'
#
loop_
_entity.id
_entity.type
_entity.pdbx_description
1 polymer ?
#
loop_
_entity_poly.entity_id
_entity_poly.type
_entity_poly.pdbx_seq_one_letter_code
_entity_poly.pdbx_strand_id
1 'polypeptide(L)'
;MWQSESNIKEKIVFASPKDYQEREFVAGSCVRKLGIKFPAVLDGFDNSTEKAYTGWPDRIYLIDKQGRIAYKSKPGPFGFKPEELEVALKDIAAH
;
A
#
# COMPACT_ATOMS: atom_id res chain seq x y z
N MET A 1 6.49 -11.88 6.81
CA MET A 1 5.62 -10.69 6.96
C MET A 1 5.62 -10.24 8.42
N TRP A 2 5.53 -8.94 8.68
CA TRP A 2 5.24 -8.41 10.01
C TRP A 2 3.75 -8.55 10.31
N GLN A 3 3.41 -8.89 11.55
CA GLN A 3 2.03 -9.07 12.01
C GLN A 3 1.80 -8.13 13.20
N SER A 4 0.77 -7.31 13.13
CA SER A 4 0.36 -6.48 14.27
C SER A 4 -0.36 -7.35 15.31
N GLU A 5 -0.36 -6.92 16.57
CA GLU A 5 -1.15 -7.59 17.62
C GLU A 5 -2.64 -7.64 17.30
N SER A 6 -3.16 -6.63 16.60
CA SER A 6 -4.56 -6.59 16.14
C SER A 6 -4.84 -7.69 15.12
N ASN A 7 -3.95 -7.88 14.13
CA ASN A 7 -4.09 -8.93 13.12
C ASN A 7 -4.12 -10.32 13.76
N ILE A 8 -3.29 -10.54 14.80
CA ILE A 8 -3.26 -11.81 15.53
C ILE A 8 -4.57 -12.04 16.28
N LYS A 9 -5.09 -11.02 16.98
CA LYS A 9 -6.38 -11.10 17.71
C LYS A 9 -7.56 -11.36 16.78
N GLU A 10 -7.56 -10.74 15.60
CA GLU A 10 -8.60 -10.91 14.58
C GLU A 10 -8.39 -12.17 13.70
N LYS A 11 -7.36 -12.97 13.99
CA LYS A 11 -6.99 -14.18 13.23
C LYS A 11 -6.72 -13.90 11.74
N ILE A 12 -6.28 -12.68 11.42
CA ILE A 12 -5.82 -12.27 10.10
C ILE A 12 -4.33 -12.62 9.98
N VAL A 13 -4.03 -13.92 10.01
CA VAL A 13 -2.66 -14.43 9.93
C VAL A 13 -2.45 -15.10 8.59
N PHE A 14 -1.51 -14.57 7.81
CA PHE A 14 -1.11 -15.11 6.53
C PHE A 14 0.36 -15.53 6.60
N ALA A 15 0.68 -16.70 6.06
CA ALA A 15 2.05 -17.11 5.81
C ALA A 15 2.68 -16.19 4.75
N SER A 16 4.00 -16.01 4.80
CA SER A 16 4.72 -15.32 3.71
C SER A 16 4.55 -16.12 2.41
N PRO A 17 4.04 -15.51 1.33
CA PRO A 17 3.89 -16.19 0.05
C PRO A 17 5.23 -16.66 -0.52
N LYS A 18 5.25 -17.86 -1.10
CA LYS A 18 6.43 -18.48 -1.71
C LYS A 18 6.44 -18.41 -3.23
N ASP A 19 5.28 -18.14 -3.83
CA ASP A 19 5.11 -17.97 -5.26
C ASP A 19 4.05 -16.89 -5.57
N TYR A 20 3.87 -16.60 -6.86
CA TYR A 20 2.90 -15.62 -7.32
C TYR A 20 1.44 -16.02 -7.03
N GLN A 21 1.12 -17.31 -7.06
CA GLN A 21 -0.25 -17.79 -6.84
C GLN A 21 -0.67 -17.57 -5.38
N GLU A 22 0.22 -17.88 -4.43
CA GLU A 22 0.01 -17.57 -3.01
C GLU A 22 -0.06 -16.06 -2.78
N ARG A 23 0.80 -15.27 -3.45
CA ARG A 23 0.82 -13.81 -3.33
C ARG A 23 -0.49 -13.19 -3.82
N GLU A 24 -0.98 -13.66 -4.96
CA GLU A 24 -2.27 -13.27 -5.53
C GLU A 24 -3.42 -13.68 -4.61
N PHE A 25 -3.40 -14.89 -4.05
CA PHE A 25 -4.43 -15.34 -3.12
C PHE A 25 -4.54 -14.45 -1.87
N VAL A 26 -3.40 -14.10 -1.27
CA VAL A 26 -3.35 -13.20 -0.10
C VAL A 26 -3.83 -11.80 -0.47
N ALA A 27 -3.32 -11.23 -1.57
CA ALA A 27 -3.73 -9.90 -2.03
C ALA A 27 -5.21 -9.84 -2.40
N GLY A 28 -5.73 -10.85 -3.10
CA GLY A 28 -7.14 -10.95 -3.46
C GLY A 28 -8.04 -11.06 -2.22
N SER A 29 -7.58 -11.74 -1.17
CA SER A 29 -8.28 -11.75 0.12
C SER A 29 -8.34 -10.37 0.76
N CYS A 30 -7.25 -9.61 0.69
CA CYS A 30 -7.19 -8.22 1.18
C CYS A 30 -8.17 -7.32 0.41
N VAL A 31 -8.12 -7.34 -0.93
CA VAL A 31 -9.00 -6.57 -1.82
C VAL A 31 -10.48 -6.84 -1.51
N ARG A 32 -10.86 -8.12 -1.37
CA ARG A 32 -12.25 -8.49 -1.06
C ARG A 32 -12.67 -8.04 0.34
N LYS A 33 -11.85 -8.30 1.37
CA LYS A 33 -12.20 -8.00 2.77
C LYS A 33 -12.24 -6.50 3.06
N LEU A 34 -11.33 -5.72 2.48
CA LEU A 34 -11.30 -4.26 2.64
C LEU A 34 -12.23 -3.54 1.65
N GLY A 35 -12.84 -4.26 0.71
CA GLY A 35 -13.75 -3.68 -0.28
C GLY A 35 -13.06 -2.71 -1.24
N ILE A 36 -11.77 -2.93 -1.56
CA ILE A 36 -10.99 -2.06 -2.44
C ILE A 36 -11.66 -1.98 -3.82
N LYS A 37 -11.95 -0.75 -4.27
CA LYS A 37 -12.67 -0.48 -5.53
C LYS A 37 -11.79 0.00 -6.67
N PHE A 38 -10.56 0.37 -6.37
CA PHE A 38 -9.57 0.78 -7.35
C PHE A 38 -8.69 -0.41 -7.75
N PRO A 39 -8.02 -0.34 -8.93
CA PRO A 39 -7.12 -1.40 -9.37
C PRO A 39 -6.06 -1.71 -8.31
N ALA A 40 -5.95 -2.98 -7.95
CA ALA A 40 -4.89 -3.50 -7.09
C ALA A 40 -3.96 -4.37 -7.95
N VAL A 41 -2.66 -4.09 -7.88
CA VAL A 41 -1.63 -4.81 -8.63
C VAL A 41 -0.62 -5.41 -7.66
N LEU A 42 0.06 -6.47 -8.09
CA LEU A 42 1.12 -7.10 -7.32
C LEU A 42 2.47 -6.55 -7.72
N ASP A 43 3.31 -6.24 -6.73
CA ASP A 43 4.72 -6.01 -6.97
C ASP A 43 5.41 -7.30 -7.44
N GLY A 44 6.47 -7.14 -8.23
CA GLY A 44 7.32 -8.24 -8.66
C GLY A 44 7.84 -9.04 -7.48
N PHE A 45 8.18 -10.31 -7.72
CA PHE A 45 8.66 -11.19 -6.65
C PHE A 45 9.98 -10.73 -6.02
N ASP A 46 10.75 -9.92 -6.75
CA ASP A 46 11.97 -9.26 -6.30
C ASP A 46 11.72 -8.01 -5.43
N ASN A 47 10.44 -7.63 -5.24
CA ASN A 47 9.96 -6.46 -4.52
C ASN A 47 10.58 -5.15 -5.05
N SER A 48 10.71 -5.04 -6.38
CA SER A 48 11.34 -3.88 -7.04
C SER A 48 10.61 -2.57 -6.78
N THR A 49 9.27 -2.57 -6.81
CA THR A 49 8.48 -1.35 -6.53
C THR A 49 8.58 -0.96 -5.06
N GLU A 50 8.46 -1.92 -4.15
CA GLU A 50 8.59 -1.68 -2.71
C GLU A 50 9.95 -1.05 -2.39
N LYS A 51 11.05 -1.59 -2.94
CA LYS A 51 12.39 -1.04 -2.73
C LYS A 51 12.54 0.36 -3.30
N ALA A 52 12.09 0.58 -4.54
CA ALA A 52 12.19 1.88 -5.21
C ALA A 52 11.39 2.98 -4.47
N TYR A 53 10.26 2.62 -3.86
CA TYR A 53 9.36 3.55 -3.18
C TYR A 53 9.42 3.44 -1.65
N THR A 54 10.36 2.68 -1.08
CA THR A 54 10.44 2.45 0.39
C THR A 54 9.07 2.13 0.99
N GLY A 55 8.35 1.22 0.31
CA GLY A 55 6.92 0.97 0.48
C GLY A 55 6.56 0.35 1.82
N TRP A 56 7.51 -0.33 2.47
CA TRP A 56 7.29 -0.97 3.76
C TRP A 56 7.22 0.03 4.95
N PRO A 57 6.34 -0.19 5.94
CA PRO A 57 5.32 -1.25 6.02
C PRO A 57 4.10 -0.99 5.13
N ASP A 58 3.74 0.27 4.93
CA ASP A 58 2.79 0.80 3.96
C ASP A 58 3.12 2.27 3.66
N ARG A 59 2.74 2.73 2.47
CA ARG A 59 2.96 4.10 1.99
C ARG A 59 1.84 4.57 1.08
N ILE A 60 1.56 5.86 1.20
CA ILE A 60 0.85 6.67 0.22
C ILE A 60 1.86 7.53 -0.54
N TYR A 61 1.73 7.53 -1.86
CA TYR A 61 2.44 8.42 -2.78
C TYR A 61 1.43 9.13 -3.68
N LEU A 62 1.74 10.38 -4.03
CA LEU A 62 1.07 11.12 -5.10
C LEU A 62 2.10 11.48 -6.16
N ILE A 63 1.84 11.06 -7.39
CA ILE A 63 2.67 11.36 -8.55
C ILE A 63 1.92 12.36 -9.43
N ASP A 64 2.55 13.48 -9.77
CA ASP A 64 1.95 14.53 -10.61
C ASP A 64 1.92 14.14 -12.10
N LYS A 65 1.30 14.99 -12.92
CA LYS A 65 1.19 14.78 -14.38
C LYS A 65 2.53 14.78 -15.11
N GLN A 66 3.60 15.27 -14.47
CA GLN A 66 4.96 15.29 -15.01
C GLN A 66 5.80 14.10 -14.48
N GLY A 67 5.19 13.17 -13.74
CA GLY A 67 5.86 12.00 -13.19
C GLY A 67 6.69 12.27 -11.94
N ARG A 68 6.50 13.41 -11.27
CA ARG A 68 7.24 13.77 -10.05
C ARG A 68 6.46 13.39 -8.81
N ILE A 69 7.17 13.08 -7.73
CA ILE A 69 6.56 12.84 -6.41
C ILE A 69 6.08 14.19 -5.85
N ALA A 70 4.77 14.41 -5.88
CA ALA A 70 4.14 15.57 -5.26
C ALA A 70 3.91 15.37 -3.76
N TYR A 71 3.71 14.13 -3.32
CA TYR A 71 3.55 13.80 -1.91
C TYR A 71 4.05 12.39 -1.60
N LYS A 72 4.67 12.24 -0.43
CA LYS A 72 5.10 10.98 0.17
C LYS A 72 4.76 10.99 1.66
N SER A 73 3.87 10.10 2.08
CA SER A 73 3.52 9.90 3.48
C SER A 73 4.70 9.40 4.34
N LYS A 74 4.59 9.55 5.67
CA LYS A 74 5.44 8.85 6.66
C LYS A 74 5.13 7.34 6.67
N PRO A 75 6.04 6.46 7.17
CA PRO A 75 5.76 5.03 7.18
C PRO A 75 4.59 4.75 8.12
N GLY A 76 3.67 3.89 7.71
CA GLY A 76 2.56 3.55 8.56
C GLY A 76 2.86 2.44 9.58
N PRO A 77 1.82 1.95 10.27
CA PRO A 77 0.43 2.40 10.13
C PRO A 77 0.22 3.85 10.58
N PHE A 78 1.07 4.38 11.48
CA PHE A 78 0.91 5.72 12.07
C PHE A 78 1.10 6.89 11.10
N GLY A 79 1.92 6.71 10.06
CA GLY A 79 2.12 7.69 8.98
C GLY A 79 1.12 7.57 7.82
N PHE A 80 0.30 6.54 7.78
CA PHE A 80 -0.69 6.35 6.72
C PHE A 80 -1.91 7.24 6.98
N LYS A 81 -1.91 8.45 6.40
CA LYS A 81 -2.94 9.47 6.62
C LYS A 81 -3.58 9.90 5.29
N PRO A 82 -4.79 9.40 4.97
CA PRO A 82 -5.51 9.79 3.76
C PRO A 82 -5.84 11.28 3.68
N GLU A 83 -6.00 11.96 4.82
CA GLU A 83 -6.32 13.39 4.87
C GLU A 83 -5.16 14.26 4.34
N GLU A 84 -3.92 13.86 4.64
CA GLU A 84 -2.72 14.53 4.11
C GLU A 84 -2.62 14.34 2.57
N LEU A 85 -3.05 13.19 2.06
CA LEU A 85 -3.16 12.96 0.60
C LEU A 85 -4.24 13.84 -0.03
N GLU A 86 -5.41 13.99 0.60
CA GLU A 86 -6.50 14.81 0.09
C GLU A 86 -6.06 16.28 -0.06
N VAL A 87 -5.31 16.81 0.92
CA VAL A 87 -4.72 18.16 0.84
C VAL A 87 -3.76 18.24 -0.36
N ALA A 88 -2.82 17.30 -0.47
CA ALA A 88 -1.87 17.29 -1.57
C ALA A 88 -2.55 17.20 -2.96
N LEU A 89 -3.64 16.44 -3.07
CA LEU A 89 -4.45 16.35 -4.29
C LEU A 89 -5.09 17.70 -4.66
N LYS A 90 -5.65 18.41 -3.68
CA LYS A 90 -6.24 19.74 -3.91
C LYS A 90 -5.19 20.75 -4.36
N ASP A 91 -4.00 20.70 -3.76
CA ASP A 91 -2.90 21.61 -4.09
C ASP A 91 -2.43 21.42 -5.54
N ILE A 92 -2.27 20.18 -6.01
CA ILE A 92 -1.82 19.91 -7.38
C ILE A 92 -2.94 20.09 -8.43
N ALA A 93 -4.20 20.05 -8.02
CA ALA A 93 -5.34 20.26 -8.92
C ALA A 93 -5.63 21.76 -9.15
N ALA A 94 -5.15 22.62 -8.24
CA ALA A 94 -5.27 24.08 -8.37
C ALA A 94 -4.24 24.70 -9.34
N HIS A 95 -3.31 23.90 -9.88
CA HIS A 95 -2.23 24.29 -10.79
C HIS A 95 -2.28 23.48 -12.10
#